data_AF-A0A9E5EZX2-F1
#
_entry.id   AF-A0A9E5EZX2-F1
#
_cell.length_a   1.000
_cell.length_b   1.000
_cell.length_c   1.000
_cell.angle_alpha   90.00
_cell.angle_beta   90.00
_cell.angle_gamma   90.00
#
_symmetry.space_group_name_H-M   'P 1'
#
loop_
_entity.id
_entity.type
_entity.pdbx_description
1 polymer ?
#
loop_
_entity_poly.entity_id
_entity_poly.type
_entity_poly.pdbx_seq_one_letter_code
_entity_poly.pdbx_strand_id
1 'polypeptide(L)'
;MLNAEIGVGCGGSGDGCGGSGGCPETPDFCIKRHDTRPSFRVAVSDCDGVLDLTDENLVLEASMWFETKIKAAVNQSATVISFADNIGFDQVLVGDLIVTNRVRNPEKMLVSSIDEVAKTITVQRGRNGTTSQSLARGASLNIFRFVDSPAEIESVFGEVTQVDGTVTNELLDTFLVFNWTDQQTSLPGCYRMEFKLLRISPTTAEVEWTKRFPLGLPGFVINVVDSATSN
;
A
#
# COMPACT_ATOMS: atom_id res chain seq x y z
N MET A 1 -23.15 17.65 -1.87
CA MET A 1 -22.50 17.20 -3.11
C MET A 1 -21.18 17.94 -3.24
N LEU A 2 -20.11 17.31 -2.75
CA LEU A 2 -18.73 17.75 -2.94
C LEU A 2 -17.99 16.54 -3.47
N ASN A 3 -17.69 16.58 -4.76
CA ASN A 3 -16.87 15.60 -5.44
C ASN A 3 -15.43 15.83 -5.01
N ALA A 4 -14.77 14.81 -4.45
CA ALA A 4 -13.32 14.76 -4.41
C ALA A 4 -12.90 13.84 -5.56
N GLU A 5 -12.52 14.45 -6.68
CA GLU A 5 -11.87 13.75 -7.78
C GLU A 5 -10.51 13.23 -7.31
N ILE A 6 -10.17 11.99 -7.66
CA ILE A 6 -8.79 11.55 -7.71
C ILE A 6 -8.15 12.24 -8.91
N GLY A 7 -7.51 13.36 -8.61
CA GLY A 7 -6.59 13.99 -9.52
C GLY A 7 -5.39 13.09 -9.72
N VAL A 8 -5.40 12.29 -10.78
CA VAL A 8 -4.17 11.94 -11.49
C VAL A 8 -3.62 13.25 -12.05
N GLY A 9 -2.84 13.96 -11.24
CA GLY A 9 -2.30 15.26 -11.63
C GLY A 9 -1.68 16.02 -10.47
N CYS A 10 -0.37 15.87 -10.26
CA CYS A 10 0.41 16.98 -9.72
C CYS A 10 0.41 18.09 -10.77
N GLY A 11 -0.56 18.99 -10.67
CA GLY A 11 -0.76 20.09 -11.60
C GLY A 11 -1.74 21.12 -11.07
N GLY A 12 -1.56 21.54 -9.81
CA GLY A 12 -2.38 22.59 -9.22
C GLY A 12 -1.74 23.05 -7.91
N SER A 13 -1.05 24.17 -7.97
CA SER A 13 -0.44 24.87 -6.84
C SER A 13 -1.45 25.07 -5.71
N GLY A 14 -1.33 24.26 -4.66
CA GLY A 14 -2.14 24.38 -3.45
C GLY A 14 -1.43 23.68 -2.30
N ASP A 15 -0.90 24.48 -1.38
CA ASP A 15 -0.17 24.08 -0.18
C ASP A 15 -0.87 22.97 0.63
N GLY A 16 -0.51 21.71 0.37
CA GLY A 16 -1.12 20.55 1.02
C GLY A 16 -0.16 19.53 1.62
N CYS A 17 1.15 19.74 1.51
CA CYS A 17 2.18 18.91 2.13
C CYS A 17 3.18 19.82 2.87
N GLY A 18 2.80 20.29 4.05
CA GLY A 18 3.58 21.22 4.88
C GLY A 18 4.79 20.59 5.59
N GLY A 19 5.55 19.75 4.91
CA GLY A 19 6.85 19.22 5.36
C GLY A 19 7.89 19.44 4.26
N SER A 20 9.11 19.81 4.64
CA SER A 20 10.22 20.21 3.76
C SER A 20 10.85 19.08 2.92
N GLY A 21 10.03 18.20 2.34
CA GLY A 21 10.47 17.13 1.47
C GLY A 21 9.38 16.84 0.44
N GLY A 22 9.54 17.38 -0.77
CA GLY A 22 8.63 17.10 -1.88
C GLY A 22 8.52 15.59 -2.12
N CYS A 23 7.29 15.12 -2.34
CA CYS A 23 7.03 13.70 -2.59
C CYS A 23 7.66 13.27 -3.92
N PRO A 24 8.57 12.29 -3.94
CA PRO A 24 9.12 11.75 -5.18
C PRO A 24 8.14 10.73 -5.76
N GLU A 25 7.69 10.95 -7.01
CA GLU A 25 6.70 10.14 -7.74
C GLU A 25 5.34 10.07 -7.01
N THR A 26 4.23 10.23 -7.75
CA THR A 26 2.93 10.46 -7.14
C THR A 26 2.54 9.32 -6.18
N PRO A 27 2.44 9.58 -4.86
CA PRO A 27 1.98 8.60 -3.89
C PRO A 27 0.52 8.25 -4.18
N ASP A 28 0.08 7.07 -3.74
CA ASP A 28 -1.31 6.66 -3.97
C ASP A 28 -2.27 7.52 -3.12
N PHE A 29 -1.83 7.92 -1.92
CA PHE A 29 -2.56 8.84 -1.04
C PHE A 29 -1.62 9.43 0.02
N CYS A 30 -2.09 10.47 0.71
CA CYS A 30 -1.38 11.06 1.85
C CYS A 30 -2.30 11.13 3.07
N ILE A 31 -1.80 10.65 4.22
CA ILE A 31 -2.44 10.73 5.54
C ILE A 31 -2.15 12.09 6.17
N LYS A 32 -3.19 12.81 6.58
CA LYS A 32 -3.07 14.08 7.28
C LYS A 32 -3.05 13.87 8.79
N ARG A 33 -2.54 14.86 9.53
CA ARG A 33 -2.58 14.83 10.99
C ARG A 33 -4.05 14.93 11.45
N HIS A 34 -4.46 14.09 12.40
CA HIS A 34 -5.84 14.00 12.92
C HIS A 34 -6.88 13.50 11.92
N ASP A 35 -6.43 12.78 10.89
CA ASP A 35 -7.34 12.11 9.98
C ASP A 35 -7.99 10.90 10.68
N THR A 36 -9.29 10.95 10.91
CA THR A 36 -10.07 9.94 11.66
C THR A 36 -10.44 8.73 10.79
N ARG A 37 -9.58 8.41 9.81
CA ARG A 37 -9.93 7.81 8.51
C ARG A 37 -10.92 6.62 8.59
N PRO A 38 -11.98 6.62 7.77
CA PRO A 38 -12.72 5.40 7.46
C PRO A 38 -11.84 4.41 6.69
N SER A 39 -12.33 3.19 6.52
CA SER A 39 -11.68 2.13 5.74
C SER A 39 -11.19 2.63 4.37
N PHE A 40 -10.02 2.17 3.92
CA PHE A 40 -9.57 2.46 2.56
C PHE A 40 -10.24 1.50 1.61
N ARG A 41 -10.98 2.07 0.66
CA ARG A 41 -11.89 1.35 -0.22
C ARG A 41 -11.53 1.67 -1.67
N VAL A 42 -11.38 0.62 -2.48
CA VAL A 42 -11.04 0.74 -3.88
C VAL A 42 -12.06 -0.04 -4.70
N ALA A 43 -12.73 0.63 -5.64
CA ALA A 43 -13.64 -0.03 -6.57
C ALA A 43 -12.83 -0.81 -7.60
N VAL A 44 -13.25 -2.03 -7.91
CA VAL A 44 -12.60 -2.87 -8.92
C VAL A 44 -13.59 -3.25 -10.02
N SER A 45 -13.17 -3.00 -11.25
CA SER A 45 -13.90 -3.34 -12.46
C SER A 45 -12.91 -3.78 -13.54
N ASP A 46 -13.42 -4.53 -14.50
CA ASP A 46 -12.73 -4.86 -15.74
C ASP A 46 -13.43 -4.19 -16.94
N CYS A 47 -13.03 -4.57 -18.16
CA CYS A 47 -13.63 -4.04 -19.38
C CYS A 47 -15.06 -4.53 -19.63
N ASP A 48 -15.46 -5.62 -18.97
CA ASP A 48 -16.75 -6.29 -19.13
C ASP A 48 -17.73 -5.90 -18.01
N GLY A 49 -17.26 -5.21 -16.97
CA GLY A 49 -18.09 -4.61 -15.92
C GLY A 49 -17.48 -4.75 -14.54
N VAL A 50 -18.33 -4.97 -13.55
CA VAL A 50 -17.94 -5.19 -12.16
C VAL A 50 -17.22 -6.52 -12.04
N LEU A 51 -16.06 -6.53 -11.38
CA LEU A 51 -15.29 -7.75 -11.21
C LEU A 51 -15.93 -8.63 -10.13
N ASP A 52 -16.49 -9.78 -10.50
CA ASP A 52 -17.07 -10.73 -9.54
C ASP A 52 -15.97 -11.42 -8.71
N LEU A 53 -15.89 -11.04 -7.44
CA LEU A 53 -14.96 -11.59 -6.44
C LEU A 53 -15.69 -12.32 -5.30
N THR A 54 -16.86 -12.92 -5.58
CA THR A 54 -17.69 -13.59 -4.57
C THR A 54 -17.20 -14.99 -4.16
N ASP A 55 -16.14 -15.51 -4.79
CA ASP A 55 -15.56 -16.82 -4.45
C ASP A 55 -14.95 -16.81 -3.03
N GLU A 56 -15.50 -17.63 -2.13
CA GLU A 56 -15.06 -17.78 -0.73
C GLU A 56 -13.60 -18.27 -0.59
N ASN A 57 -13.02 -18.81 -1.66
CA ASN A 57 -11.61 -19.22 -1.66
C ASN A 57 -10.65 -18.07 -1.95
N LEU A 58 -11.15 -16.85 -2.15
CA LEU A 58 -10.33 -15.67 -2.33
C LEU A 58 -9.87 -15.13 -0.98
N VAL A 59 -8.58 -14.84 -0.89
CA VAL A 59 -7.95 -14.17 0.25
C VAL A 59 -7.38 -12.85 -0.25
N LEU A 60 -7.77 -11.76 0.41
CA LEU A 60 -7.26 -10.44 0.13
C LEU A 60 -6.27 -10.04 1.22
N GLU A 61 -5.09 -9.61 0.80
CA GLU A 61 -4.08 -9.01 1.66
C GLU A 61 -3.79 -7.58 1.20
N ALA A 62 -3.40 -6.71 2.13
CA ALA A 62 -2.94 -5.37 1.85
C ALA A 62 -1.55 -5.14 2.42
N SER A 63 -0.77 -4.30 1.74
CA SER A 63 0.51 -3.78 2.22
C SER A 63 0.58 -2.27 2.03
N MET A 64 1.18 -1.57 2.99
CA MET A 64 1.39 -0.13 2.92
C MET A 64 2.84 0.22 3.23
N TRP A 65 3.43 1.08 2.41
CA TRP A 65 4.78 1.57 2.61
C TRP A 65 4.97 2.99 2.12
N PHE A 66 6.10 3.59 2.47
CA PHE A 66 6.60 4.79 1.82
C PHE A 66 8.05 4.57 1.38
N GLU A 67 8.51 5.40 0.46
CA GLU A 67 9.86 5.29 -0.10
C GLU A 67 10.79 6.34 0.49
N THR A 68 12.04 5.94 0.71
CA THR A 68 13.13 6.87 1.06
C THR A 68 14.43 6.42 0.41
N LYS A 69 15.50 7.20 0.61
CA LYS A 69 16.85 6.89 0.15
C LYS A 69 17.83 6.96 1.30
N ILE A 70 18.85 6.10 1.30
CA ILE A 70 19.89 6.14 2.33
C ILE A 70 20.85 7.33 2.12
N LYS A 71 21.16 8.06 3.18
CA LYS A 71 21.98 9.29 3.15
C LYS A 71 23.43 9.03 2.78
N ALA A 72 23.99 7.94 3.29
CA ALA A 72 25.38 7.54 3.14
C ALA A 72 25.48 6.06 2.80
N ALA A 73 26.59 5.65 2.19
CA ALA A 73 26.84 4.24 1.95
C ALA A 73 26.99 3.49 3.29
N VAL A 74 26.43 2.29 3.37
CA VAL A 74 26.53 1.42 4.56
C VAL A 74 27.05 0.05 4.17
N ASN A 75 27.92 -0.49 5.01
CA ASN A 75 28.43 -1.85 4.87
C ASN A 75 27.45 -2.86 5.48
N GLN A 76 27.70 -4.16 5.32
CA GLN A 76 26.82 -5.25 5.78
C GLN A 76 26.63 -5.31 7.30
N SER A 77 27.61 -4.83 8.08
CA SER A 77 27.58 -4.84 9.54
C SER A 77 27.01 -3.57 10.17
N ALA A 78 26.72 -2.54 9.38
CA ALA A 78 26.19 -1.28 9.88
C ALA A 78 24.82 -1.51 10.52
N THR A 79 24.67 -1.12 11.78
CA THR A 79 23.40 -1.19 12.51
C THR A 79 22.70 0.17 12.59
N VAL A 80 23.36 1.24 12.15
CA VAL A 80 22.82 2.60 12.19
C VAL A 80 22.77 3.13 10.77
N ILE A 81 21.60 3.63 10.38
CA ILE A 81 21.35 4.24 9.07
C ILE A 81 20.75 5.64 9.24
N SER A 82 20.81 6.43 8.17
CA SER A 82 20.12 7.73 8.08
C SER A 82 19.55 7.90 6.69
N PHE A 83 18.46 8.66 6.59
CA PHE A 83 17.80 8.94 5.32
C PHE A 83 18.30 10.23 4.69
N ALA A 84 18.34 10.26 3.36
CA ALA A 84 18.71 11.42 2.59
C ALA A 84 17.76 12.57 2.90
N ASP A 85 18.33 13.74 3.23
CA ASP A 85 17.59 14.97 3.55
C ASP A 85 16.53 14.81 4.66
N ASN A 86 16.65 13.75 5.48
CA ASN A 86 15.68 13.32 6.48
C ASN A 86 14.28 13.02 5.93
N ILE A 87 14.14 12.80 4.61
CA ILE A 87 12.86 12.46 3.98
C ILE A 87 12.41 11.09 4.48
N GLY A 88 11.19 11.00 5.01
CA GLY A 88 10.67 9.77 5.59
C GLY A 88 11.06 9.54 7.05
N PHE A 89 11.91 10.35 7.66
CA PHE A 89 12.37 10.11 9.04
C PHE A 89 11.22 10.20 10.05
N ASP A 90 10.40 11.25 9.95
CA ASP A 90 9.24 11.45 10.83
C ASP A 90 8.10 10.45 10.55
N GLN A 91 8.24 9.66 9.49
CA GLN A 91 7.33 8.59 9.11
C GLN A 91 7.83 7.22 9.57
N VAL A 92 8.90 7.08 10.37
CA VAL A 92 9.34 5.76 10.87
C VAL A 92 8.89 5.53 12.31
N LEU A 93 8.48 4.31 12.63
CA LEU A 93 8.28 3.81 14.00
C LEU A 93 9.19 2.65 14.31
N VAL A 94 9.46 2.47 15.61
CA VAL A 94 10.06 1.23 16.12
C VAL A 94 9.11 0.07 15.81
N GLY A 95 9.66 -1.01 15.25
CA GLY A 95 8.88 -2.15 14.77
C GLY A 95 8.62 -2.16 13.26
N ASP A 96 8.80 -1.04 12.57
CA ASP A 96 8.64 -0.97 11.12
C ASP A 96 9.65 -1.87 10.39
N LEU A 97 9.24 -2.38 9.22
CA LEU A 97 10.06 -3.22 8.37
C LEU A 97 10.59 -2.42 7.18
N ILE A 98 11.90 -2.29 7.08
CA ILE A 98 12.56 -1.68 5.92
C ILE A 98 12.96 -2.79 4.94
N VAL A 99 12.62 -2.63 3.68
CA VAL A 99 12.96 -3.55 2.60
C VAL A 99 13.73 -2.82 1.52
N THR A 100 14.87 -3.38 1.10
CA THR A 100 15.63 -2.80 -0.01
C THR A 100 14.89 -2.99 -1.33
N ASN A 101 14.88 -1.97 -2.18
CA ASN A 101 14.22 -2.04 -3.49
C ASN A 101 15.06 -2.82 -4.52
N ARG A 102 15.29 -4.11 -4.27
CA ARG A 102 15.98 -5.03 -5.17
C ARG A 102 15.04 -6.17 -5.56
N VAL A 103 14.94 -6.42 -6.87
CA VAL A 103 14.07 -7.48 -7.40
C VAL A 103 14.53 -8.87 -7.00
N ARG A 104 15.86 -9.10 -6.98
CA ARG A 104 16.44 -10.40 -6.63
C ARG A 104 17.10 -10.29 -5.27
N ASN A 105 16.61 -11.08 -4.31
CA ASN A 105 17.12 -11.15 -2.94
C ASN A 105 17.07 -9.80 -2.19
N PRO A 106 15.86 -9.24 -1.96
CA PRO A 106 15.71 -8.05 -1.13
C PRO A 106 16.12 -8.35 0.31
N GLU A 107 16.83 -7.41 0.92
CA GLU A 107 17.11 -7.45 2.34
C GLU A 107 15.95 -6.87 3.14
N LYS A 108 15.64 -7.51 4.27
CA LYS A 108 14.68 -7.04 5.27
C LYS A 108 15.42 -6.60 6.54
N MET A 109 15.12 -5.39 7.01
CA MET A 109 15.67 -4.81 8.22
C MET A 109 14.53 -4.39 9.15
N LEU A 110 14.67 -4.62 10.45
CA LEU A 110 13.70 -4.18 11.46
C LEU A 110 14.21 -2.93 12.17
N VAL A 111 13.36 -1.92 12.31
CA VAL A 111 13.68 -0.74 13.12
C VAL A 111 13.64 -1.09 14.61
N SER A 112 14.79 -0.97 15.28
CA SER A 112 14.93 -1.27 16.71
C SER A 112 14.84 -0.03 17.60
N SER A 113 15.39 1.10 17.15
CA SER A 113 15.33 2.37 17.87
C SER A 113 15.55 3.55 16.93
N ILE A 114 15.11 4.73 17.35
CA ILE A 114 15.21 5.98 16.59
C ILE A 114 15.91 7.02 17.47
N ASP A 115 16.93 7.69 16.94
CA ASP A 115 17.58 8.84 17.56
C ASP A 115 17.12 10.12 16.84
N GLU A 116 16.21 10.85 17.47
CA GLU A 116 15.63 12.08 16.92
C GLU A 116 16.61 13.25 16.87
N VAL A 117 17.65 13.26 17.70
CA VAL A 117 18.64 14.35 17.76
C VAL A 117 19.65 14.17 16.63
N ALA A 118 20.18 12.97 16.48
CA ALA A 118 21.13 12.65 15.41
C ALA A 118 20.45 12.41 14.05
N LYS A 119 19.12 12.25 14.05
CA LYS A 119 18.31 11.82 12.88
C LYS A 119 18.83 10.51 12.29
N THR A 120 19.07 9.54 13.17
CA THR A 120 19.54 8.20 12.80
C THR A 120 18.59 7.13 13.30
N ILE A 121 18.61 5.97 12.63
CA ILE A 121 17.74 4.85 12.92
C ILE A 121 18.64 3.64 13.14
N THR A 122 18.46 2.97 14.28
CA THR A 122 19.11 1.69 14.55
C THR A 122 18.22 0.58 14.00
N VAL A 123 18.84 -0.34 13.27
CA VAL A 123 18.16 -1.44 12.60
C VAL A 123 18.81 -2.79 12.92
N GLN A 124 17.97 -3.81 13.07
CA GLN A 124 18.37 -5.20 13.00
C GLN A 124 18.32 -5.67 11.55
N ARG A 125 19.48 -6.03 10.99
CA ARG A 125 19.61 -6.42 9.58
C ARG A 125 19.42 -7.91 9.35
N GLY A 126 19.17 -8.29 8.10
CA GLY A 126 19.05 -9.70 7.69
C GLY A 126 17.87 -10.44 8.33
N ARG A 127 16.76 -9.74 8.58
CA ARG A 127 15.58 -10.33 9.21
C ARG A 127 14.93 -11.36 8.28
N ASN A 128 14.24 -12.33 8.87
CA ASN A 128 13.53 -13.41 8.16
C ASN A 128 14.41 -14.16 7.15
N GLY A 129 15.67 -14.41 7.52
CA GLY A 129 16.62 -15.17 6.71
C GLY A 129 17.20 -14.42 5.50
N THR A 130 16.94 -13.12 5.37
CA THR A 130 17.54 -12.30 4.31
C THR A 130 19.01 -12.03 4.60
N THR A 131 19.84 -11.90 3.56
CA THR A 131 21.27 -11.60 3.73
C THR A 131 21.49 -10.09 3.83
N SER A 132 22.24 -9.63 4.83
CA SER A 132 22.64 -8.22 4.94
C SER A 132 23.56 -7.81 3.79
N GLN A 133 23.28 -6.68 3.14
CA GLN A 133 24.00 -6.25 1.93
C GLN A 133 24.70 -4.89 2.13
N SER A 134 25.74 -4.60 1.36
CA SER A 134 26.24 -3.22 1.32
C SER A 134 25.29 -2.37 0.48
N LEU A 135 24.87 -1.22 0.99
CA LEU A 135 24.01 -0.28 0.28
C LEU A 135 24.81 0.95 -0.13
N ALA A 136 24.73 1.32 -1.40
CA ALA A 136 25.33 2.55 -1.89
C ALA A 136 24.55 3.76 -1.36
N ARG A 137 25.23 4.92 -1.27
CA ARG A 137 24.57 6.19 -1.01
C ARG A 137 23.45 6.42 -2.03
N GLY A 138 22.28 6.85 -1.56
CA GLY A 138 21.11 7.11 -2.40
C GLY A 138 20.32 5.87 -2.80
N ALA A 139 20.70 4.67 -2.32
CA ALA A 139 19.90 3.47 -2.54
C ALA A 139 18.48 3.62 -1.98
N SER A 140 17.48 3.26 -2.79
CA SER A 140 16.06 3.32 -2.42
C SER A 140 15.66 2.21 -1.46
N LEU A 141 14.83 2.57 -0.49
CA LEU A 141 14.30 1.72 0.56
C LEU A 141 12.78 1.91 0.64
N ASN A 142 12.06 0.81 0.87
CA ASN A 142 10.64 0.82 1.15
C ASN A 142 10.46 0.56 2.65
N ILE A 143 9.81 1.45 3.37
CA ILE A 143 9.49 1.26 4.78
C ILE A 143 8.03 0.87 4.88
N PHE A 144 7.79 -0.38 5.27
CA PHE A 144 6.46 -0.94 5.42
C PHE A 144 5.92 -0.63 6.81
N ARG A 145 4.70 -0.09 6.82
CA ARG A 145 3.84 0.03 7.99
C ARG A 145 3.21 -1.29 8.35
N PHE A 146 2.74 -1.98 7.33
CA PHE A 146 2.22 -3.33 7.43
C PHE A 146 2.46 -4.04 6.10
N VAL A 147 2.62 -5.35 6.19
CA VAL A 147 2.90 -6.25 5.07
C VAL A 147 1.91 -7.39 5.17
N ASP A 148 1.32 -7.76 4.04
CA ASP A 148 0.44 -8.92 3.90
C ASP A 148 -0.64 -9.00 4.99
N SER A 149 -1.22 -7.84 5.35
CA SER A 149 -2.26 -7.76 6.37
C SER A 149 -3.61 -8.14 5.79
N PRO A 150 -4.46 -8.89 6.52
CA PRO A 150 -5.77 -9.28 6.03
C PRO A 150 -6.60 -8.06 5.62
N ALA A 151 -7.29 -8.20 4.49
CA ALA A 151 -8.20 -7.22 3.93
C ALA A 151 -9.52 -7.91 3.53
N GLU A 152 -10.53 -7.12 3.20
CA GLU A 152 -11.89 -7.59 2.96
C GLU A 152 -12.33 -7.30 1.52
N ILE A 153 -13.11 -8.23 0.96
CA ILE A 153 -13.78 -8.04 -0.33
C ILE A 153 -15.24 -7.72 -0.02
N GLU A 154 -15.71 -6.57 -0.46
CA GLU A 154 -17.09 -6.12 -0.28
C GLU A 154 -17.81 -6.17 -1.64
N SER A 155 -18.85 -6.99 -1.76
CA SER A 155 -19.68 -7.08 -2.96
C SER A 155 -21.04 -6.44 -2.70
N VAL A 156 -21.40 -5.45 -3.51
CA VAL A 156 -22.68 -4.73 -3.42
C VAL A 156 -23.63 -5.28 -4.47
N PHE A 157 -24.77 -5.79 -4.04
CA PHE A 157 -25.83 -6.29 -4.91
C PHE A 157 -27.01 -5.34 -4.93
N GLY A 158 -27.73 -5.30 -6.04
CA GLY A 158 -28.99 -4.57 -6.12
C GLY A 158 -29.93 -5.13 -7.16
N GLU A 159 -31.19 -4.76 -7.00
CA GLU A 159 -32.27 -5.19 -7.87
C GLU A 159 -32.27 -4.37 -9.18
N VAL A 160 -32.13 -5.05 -10.31
CA VAL A 160 -32.19 -4.48 -11.65
C VAL A 160 -33.44 -5.01 -12.34
N THR A 161 -34.31 -4.11 -12.80
CA THR A 161 -35.49 -4.47 -13.60
C THR A 161 -35.09 -4.64 -15.05
N GLN A 162 -35.24 -5.85 -15.58
CA GLN A 162 -34.96 -6.20 -16.96
C GLN A 162 -36.03 -5.68 -17.91
N VAL A 163 -35.72 -5.69 -19.21
CA VAL A 163 -36.63 -5.20 -20.28
C VAL A 163 -37.94 -6.00 -20.35
N ASP A 164 -37.93 -7.25 -19.87
CA ASP A 164 -39.12 -8.11 -19.78
C ASP A 164 -39.96 -7.89 -18.51
N GLY A 165 -39.54 -6.94 -17.65
CA GLY A 165 -40.20 -6.62 -16.39
C GLY A 165 -39.84 -7.56 -15.23
N THR A 166 -38.94 -8.52 -15.42
CA THR A 166 -38.40 -9.33 -14.33
C THR A 166 -37.40 -8.52 -13.50
N VAL A 167 -37.29 -8.83 -12.20
CA VAL A 167 -36.33 -8.20 -11.29
C VAL A 167 -35.26 -9.23 -10.96
N THR A 168 -34.01 -8.94 -11.29
CA THR A 168 -32.85 -9.76 -10.99
C THR A 168 -31.97 -9.07 -9.95
N ASN A 169 -31.44 -9.84 -9.00
CA ASN A 169 -30.43 -9.33 -8.08
C ASN A 169 -29.06 -9.47 -8.74
N GLU A 170 -28.45 -8.35 -9.09
CA GLU A 170 -27.20 -8.30 -9.84
C GLU A 170 -26.10 -7.67 -9.01
N LEU A 171 -24.86 -8.07 -9.28
CA LEU A 171 -23.68 -7.47 -8.67
C LEU A 171 -23.50 -6.07 -9.27
N LEU A 172 -23.63 -5.04 -8.45
CA LEU A 172 -23.54 -3.64 -8.86
C LEU A 172 -22.15 -3.07 -8.69
N ASP A 173 -21.44 -3.46 -7.63
CA ASP A 173 -20.07 -3.00 -7.38
C ASP A 173 -19.29 -4.04 -6.56
N THR A 174 -17.98 -4.01 -6.71
CA THR A 174 -17.05 -4.79 -5.88
C THR A 174 -15.94 -3.87 -5.40
N PHE A 175 -15.63 -3.97 -4.10
CA PHE A 175 -14.62 -3.16 -3.46
C PHE A 175 -13.59 -4.01 -2.73
N LEU A 176 -12.34 -3.56 -2.81
CA LEU A 176 -11.25 -4.03 -1.95
C LEU A 176 -11.17 -3.06 -0.78
N VAL A 177 -11.36 -3.58 0.43
CA VAL A 177 -11.46 -2.79 1.65
C VAL A 177 -10.35 -3.18 2.60
N PHE A 178 -9.60 -2.18 3.07
CA PHE A 178 -8.69 -2.36 4.19
C PHE A 178 -9.18 -1.53 5.37
N ASN A 179 -9.36 -2.19 6.51
CA ASN A 179 -9.75 -1.58 7.77
C ASN A 179 -8.47 -1.26 8.56
N TRP A 180 -8.17 0.02 8.70
CA TRP A 180 -6.92 0.51 9.28
C TRP A 180 -7.06 0.56 10.79
N THR A 181 -5.95 0.34 11.49
CA THR A 181 -5.87 0.66 12.92
C THR A 181 -5.36 2.07 13.12
N ASP A 182 -5.67 2.68 14.27
CA ASP A 182 -5.16 4.01 14.66
C ASP A 182 -3.63 4.08 14.57
N GLN A 183 -2.95 2.99 14.90
CA GLN A 183 -1.48 2.92 14.81
C GLN A 183 -0.99 3.05 13.36
N GLN A 184 -1.71 2.48 12.38
CA GLN A 184 -1.33 2.50 10.97
C GLN A 184 -1.56 3.86 10.31
N THR A 185 -2.48 4.68 10.84
CA THR A 185 -2.77 6.05 10.36
C THR A 185 -2.16 7.14 11.24
N SER A 186 -1.55 6.78 12.38
CA SER A 186 -1.04 7.73 13.38
C SER A 186 0.02 8.71 12.85
N LEU A 187 0.74 8.33 11.79
CA LEU A 187 1.83 9.12 11.25
C LEU A 187 1.45 9.75 9.91
N PRO A 188 1.36 11.10 9.84
CA PRO A 188 1.05 11.80 8.62
C PRO A 188 2.18 11.62 7.61
N GLY A 189 1.82 11.58 6.34
CA GLY A 189 2.78 11.34 5.27
C GLY A 189 2.12 10.76 4.04
N CYS A 190 2.92 10.60 2.99
CA CYS A 190 2.47 10.03 1.74
C CYS A 190 2.92 8.58 1.61
N TYR A 191 1.99 7.73 1.19
CA TYR A 191 2.14 6.30 1.20
C TYR A 191 1.72 5.69 -0.13
N ARG A 192 2.23 4.49 -0.35
CA ARG A 192 1.77 3.56 -1.37
C ARG A 192 1.01 2.43 -0.71
N MET A 193 0.02 1.90 -1.42
CA MET A 193 -0.75 0.75 -0.96
C MET A 193 -0.99 -0.23 -2.08
N GLU A 194 -0.82 -1.50 -1.76
CA GLU A 194 -1.03 -2.61 -2.69
C GLU A 194 -1.99 -3.61 -2.07
N PHE A 195 -2.96 -4.03 -2.86
CA PHE A 195 -3.78 -5.19 -2.57
C PHE A 195 -3.27 -6.40 -3.35
N LYS A 196 -3.18 -7.54 -2.68
CA LYS A 196 -2.84 -8.82 -3.26
C LYS A 196 -4.03 -9.76 -3.10
N LEU A 197 -4.62 -10.14 -4.21
CA LEU A 197 -5.69 -11.13 -4.27
C LEU A 197 -5.08 -12.51 -4.53
N LEU A 198 -5.34 -13.45 -3.61
CA LEU A 198 -4.89 -14.83 -3.66
C LEU A 198 -6.11 -15.74 -3.76
N ARG A 199 -5.94 -16.92 -4.38
CA ARG A 199 -6.97 -17.96 -4.40
C ARG A 199 -6.43 -19.22 -3.75
N ILE A 200 -7.14 -19.72 -2.74
CA ILE A 200 -6.85 -21.00 -2.12
C ILE A 200 -7.38 -22.11 -3.03
N SER A 201 -6.53 -23.04 -3.42
CA SER A 201 -6.98 -24.24 -4.15
C SER A 201 -7.28 -25.36 -3.13
N PRO A 202 -8.49 -25.94 -3.13
CA PRO A 202 -8.89 -26.93 -2.12
C PRO A 202 -8.26 -28.32 -2.31
N THR A 203 -7.40 -28.51 -3.32
CA THR A 203 -6.95 -29.83 -3.75
C THR A 203 -5.48 -30.07 -3.36
N THR A 204 -5.29 -30.92 -2.33
CA THR A 204 -4.05 -31.62 -1.92
C THR A 204 -2.78 -30.77 -1.76
N ALA A 205 -2.40 -30.44 -0.52
CA ALA A 205 -1.04 -30.21 0.04
C ALA A 205 0.15 -29.78 -0.86
N GLU A 206 -0.10 -29.14 -1.99
CA GLU A 206 0.87 -28.59 -2.93
C GLU A 206 0.37 -27.20 -3.28
N VAL A 207 1.14 -26.19 -2.85
CA VAL A 207 0.85 -24.79 -3.15
C VAL A 207 1.24 -24.56 -4.61
N GLU A 208 0.25 -24.56 -5.52
CA GLU A 208 0.46 -24.16 -6.91
C GLU A 208 0.43 -22.62 -7.01
N TRP A 209 1.61 -22.02 -7.21
CA TRP A 209 1.74 -20.58 -7.48
C TRP A 209 1.25 -20.24 -8.88
N THR A 210 -0.07 -20.12 -9.05
CA THR A 210 -0.64 -19.72 -10.34
C THR A 210 -0.63 -18.21 -10.46
N LYS A 211 0.44 -17.63 -11.02
CA LYS A 211 0.49 -16.21 -11.38
C LYS A 211 -0.41 -15.99 -12.60
N ARG A 212 -1.65 -15.57 -12.39
CA ARG A 212 -2.54 -15.10 -13.47
C ARG A 212 -2.49 -13.57 -13.54
N PHE A 213 -1.61 -13.07 -14.40
CA PHE A 213 -1.77 -11.76 -15.03
C PHE A 213 -1.86 -12.00 -16.54
N PRO A 214 -2.72 -11.29 -17.29
CA PRO A 214 -2.82 -11.53 -18.72
C PRO A 214 -1.50 -11.13 -19.40
N LEU A 215 -0.87 -12.10 -20.06
CA LEU A 215 0.13 -11.84 -21.08
C LEU A 215 -0.58 -11.17 -22.26
N GLY A 216 -0.49 -9.83 -22.37
CA GLY A 216 -0.69 -9.17 -23.67
C GLY A 216 -1.48 -7.87 -23.74
N LEU A 217 -2.03 -7.30 -22.66
CA LEU A 217 -2.75 -6.01 -22.73
C LEU A 217 -2.35 -5.03 -21.61
N PRO A 218 -2.36 -3.71 -21.88
CA PRO A 218 -1.86 -2.70 -20.95
C PRO A 218 -2.87 -2.40 -19.82
N GLY A 219 -2.55 -2.89 -18.62
CA GLY A 219 -2.99 -2.30 -17.35
C GLY A 219 -4.45 -2.53 -16.96
N PHE A 220 -4.69 -2.51 -15.64
CA PHE A 220 -6.02 -2.39 -15.05
C PHE A 220 -6.25 -0.91 -14.74
N VAL A 221 -7.47 -0.43 -14.94
CA VAL A 221 -7.87 0.89 -14.42
C VAL A 221 -8.34 0.66 -12.99
N ILE A 222 -7.52 1.04 -12.02
CA ILE A 222 -7.94 1.10 -10.62
C ILE A 222 -8.63 2.45 -10.43
N ASN A 223 -9.95 2.47 -10.44
CA ASN A 223 -10.69 3.64 -9.98
C ASN A 223 -10.72 3.57 -8.45
N VAL A 224 -9.76 4.26 -7.83
CA VAL A 224 -9.94 4.64 -6.42
C VAL A 224 -11.24 5.47 -6.37
N VAL A 225 -12.12 5.21 -5.42
CA VAL A 225 -13.31 6.04 -5.21
C VAL A 225 -13.27 6.38 -3.74
N ASP A 226 -12.82 7.61 -3.44
CA ASP A 226 -12.82 8.11 -2.07
C ASP A 226 -14.28 8.21 -1.58
N SER A 227 -14.59 7.62 -0.43
CA SER A 227 -15.92 7.71 0.15
C SER A 227 -16.10 9.10 0.73
N ALA A 228 -16.97 9.91 0.13
CA ALA A 228 -17.39 11.17 0.71
C ALA A 228 -18.01 10.94 2.09
N THR A 229 -17.38 11.43 3.15
CA THR A 229 -18.01 11.53 4.47
C THR A 229 -19.07 12.63 4.41
N SER A 230 -20.34 12.25 4.46
CA SER A 230 -21.43 13.19 4.73
C SER A 230 -21.35 13.67 6.18
N ASN A 231 -21.33 14.99 6.36
CA ASN A 231 -21.48 15.68 7.66
C ASN A 231 -22.72 15.22 8.44
#